data_AF-A0AAU1F6G4-F1
#
_entry.id   AF-A0AAU1F6G4-F1
#
_cell.length_a   1.000
_cell.length_b   1.000
_cell.length_c   1.000
_cell.angle_alpha   90.00
_cell.angle_beta   90.00
_cell.angle_gamma   90.00
#
_symmetry.space_group_name_H-M   'P 1'
#
loop_
_entity.id
_entity.type
_entity.pdbx_description
1 polymer ?
#
loop_
_entity_poly.entity_id
_entity_poly.type
_entity_poly.pdbx_seq_one_letter_code
_entity_poly.pdbx_strand_id
1 'polypeptide(L)'
;MKVRGGGRGGRLGLTRDKVVDAALAEIDRDGPDSFSLRKLAGEPGVEAMSLYDHVPNKDALLDGVAEALIAGLAAQVGVPYDGGPGGPRRTGAGGQEAAAA
;
A
#
# COMPACT_ATOMS: atom_id res chain seq x y z
N MET A 1 -4.53 18.12 -31.82
CA MET A 1 -3.93 16.78 -32.00
C MET A 1 -3.45 16.29 -30.64
N LYS A 2 -4.12 15.28 -30.08
CA LYS A 2 -3.67 13.87 -29.95
C LYS A 2 -2.75 13.74 -28.70
N VAL A 3 -3.01 12.90 -27.71
CA VAL A 3 -3.57 11.54 -27.75
C VAL A 3 -4.23 11.19 -26.40
N ARG A 4 -5.37 10.50 -26.46
CA ARG A 4 -6.00 9.72 -25.37
C ARG A 4 -5.20 8.44 -25.07
N GLY A 5 -5.22 7.98 -23.82
CA GLY A 5 -5.06 6.56 -23.46
C GLY A 5 -4.22 6.35 -22.19
N GLY A 6 -4.65 5.59 -21.17
CA GLY A 6 -5.84 4.74 -21.11
C GLY A 6 -6.07 4.13 -19.74
N GLY A 7 -7.33 3.75 -19.50
CA GLY A 7 -7.70 2.89 -18.39
C GLY A 7 -7.19 1.47 -18.62
N ARG A 8 -6.51 0.91 -17.61
CA ARG A 8 -6.22 -0.54 -17.44
C ARG A 8 -6.14 -0.97 -15.97
N GLY A 9 -6.73 -0.24 -15.02
CA GLY A 9 -6.66 -0.60 -13.59
C GLY A 9 -7.60 -1.73 -13.16
N GLY A 10 -8.69 -1.98 -13.89
CA GLY A 10 -9.79 -2.86 -13.47
C GLY A 10 -9.68 -4.35 -13.82
N ARG A 11 -8.50 -4.85 -14.21
CA ARG A 11 -8.29 -6.30 -14.52
C ARG A 11 -6.98 -6.89 -14.00
N LEU A 12 -6.16 -6.08 -13.34
CA LEU A 12 -4.99 -6.55 -12.61
C LEU A 12 -5.47 -6.72 -11.18
N GLY A 13 -5.36 -7.93 -10.63
CA GLY A 13 -5.89 -8.32 -9.33
C GLY A 13 -5.53 -7.35 -8.20
N LEU A 14 -6.11 -7.59 -7.04
CA LEU A 14 -5.78 -6.81 -5.85
C LEU A 14 -4.26 -6.91 -5.61
N THR A 15 -3.63 -5.77 -5.35
CA THR A 15 -2.20 -5.69 -4.99
C THR A 15 -2.09 -5.02 -3.63
N ARG A 16 -0.99 -5.29 -2.91
CA ARG A 16 -0.77 -4.67 -1.59
C ARG A 16 -0.83 -3.14 -1.68
N ASP A 17 -0.23 -2.55 -2.70
CA ASP A 17 -0.24 -1.10 -2.89
C ASP A 17 -1.66 -0.53 -3.05
N LYS A 18 -2.52 -1.20 -3.85
CA LYS A 18 -3.93 -0.79 -4.00
C LYS A 18 -4.70 -0.88 -2.69
N VAL A 19 -4.40 -1.87 -1.86
CA VAL A 19 -5.03 -2.02 -0.54
C VAL A 19 -4.58 -0.89 0.40
N VAL A 20 -3.29 -0.54 0.37
CA VAL A 20 -2.73 0.58 1.14
C VAL A 20 -3.35 1.91 0.67
N ASP A 21 -3.46 2.14 -0.64
CA ASP A 21 -4.09 3.34 -1.21
C ASP A 21 -5.57 3.47 -0.80
N ALA A 22 -6.32 2.37 -0.85
CA ALA A 22 -7.71 2.35 -0.42
C ALA A 22 -7.85 2.60 1.09
N ALA A 23 -6.94 2.05 1.90
CA ALA A 23 -6.91 2.29 3.35
C ALA A 23 -6.59 3.75 3.68
N LEU A 24 -5.63 4.37 2.97
CA LEU A 24 -5.33 5.79 3.05
C LEU A 24 -6.56 6.63 2.74
N ALA A 25 -7.26 6.33 1.64
CA ALA A 25 -8.46 7.06 1.25
C ALA A 25 -9.61 6.94 2.27
N GLU A 26 -9.77 5.79 2.93
CA GLU A 26 -10.74 5.60 4.02
C GLU A 26 -10.35 6.42 5.26
N ILE A 27 -9.08 6.37 5.65
CA ILE A 27 -8.53 7.11 6.81
C ILE A 27 -8.65 8.62 6.59
N ASP A 28 -8.35 9.12 5.40
CA ASP A 28 -8.46 10.55 5.07
C ASP A 28 -9.92 11.04 5.10
N ARG A 29 -10.88 10.16 4.78
CA ARG A 29 -12.31 10.48 4.73
C ARG A 29 -12.97 10.45 6.10
N ASP A 30 -12.75 9.37 6.86
CA ASP A 30 -13.50 9.06 8.08
C ASP A 30 -12.64 9.13 9.36
N GLY A 31 -11.34 9.33 9.21
CA GLY A 31 -10.37 9.32 10.30
C GLY A 31 -9.88 7.90 10.69
N PRO A 32 -8.73 7.81 11.37
CA PRO A 32 -8.08 6.54 11.71
C PRO A 32 -8.89 5.66 12.68
N ASP A 33 -9.65 6.28 13.59
CA ASP A 33 -10.48 5.55 14.57
C ASP A 33 -11.66 4.82 13.92
N SER A 34 -12.12 5.33 12.77
CA SER A 34 -13.25 4.79 12.02
C SER A 34 -12.85 3.62 11.10
N PHE A 35 -11.54 3.42 10.91
CA PHE A 35 -10.99 2.45 9.94
C PHE A 35 -11.24 1.00 10.35
N SER A 36 -11.72 0.18 9.40
CA SER A 36 -11.81 -1.27 9.60
C SER A 36 -11.65 -2.04 8.29
N LEU A 37 -11.06 -3.23 8.36
CA LEU A 37 -10.94 -4.13 7.18
C LEU A 37 -12.29 -4.45 6.54
N ARG A 38 -13.37 -4.45 7.33
CA ARG A 38 -14.73 -4.72 6.84
C ARG A 38 -15.29 -3.58 6.00
N LYS A 39 -14.99 -2.33 6.35
CA LYS A 39 -15.33 -1.16 5.54
C LYS A 39 -14.46 -1.10 4.29
N LEU A 40 -13.16 -1.33 4.44
CA LEU A 40 -12.22 -1.39 3.34
C LEU A 40 -12.59 -2.44 2.29
N ALA A 41 -13.06 -3.62 2.71
CA ALA A 41 -13.53 -4.68 1.83
C ALA A 41 -14.79 -4.32 1.00
N GLY A 42 -15.46 -3.21 1.32
CA GLY A 42 -16.56 -2.64 0.56
C GLY A 42 -16.16 -1.51 -0.38
N GLU A 43 -14.90 -1.06 -0.37
CA GLU A 43 -14.45 0.03 -1.24
C GLU A 43 -14.28 -0.45 -2.70
N PRO A 44 -14.57 0.41 -3.69
CA PRO A 44 -14.45 0.05 -5.10
C PRO A 44 -13.02 -0.39 -5.47
N GLY A 45 -12.87 -1.63 -5.95
CA GLY A 45 -11.58 -2.19 -6.37
C GLY A 45 -10.88 -3.04 -5.32
N VAL A 46 -11.45 -3.19 -4.12
CA VAL A 46 -11.04 -4.15 -3.10
C VAL A 46 -12.05 -5.30 -3.06
N GLU A 47 -11.67 -6.50 -3.47
CA GLU A 47 -12.51 -7.68 -3.25
C GLU A 47 -12.21 -8.28 -1.88
N ALA A 48 -13.25 -8.47 -1.06
CA ALA A 48 -13.13 -8.97 0.32
C ALA A 48 -12.31 -10.27 0.43
N MET A 49 -12.50 -11.21 -0.50
CA MET A 49 -11.73 -12.46 -0.50
C MET A 49 -10.24 -12.21 -0.75
N SER A 50 -9.89 -11.40 -1.75
CA SER A 50 -8.49 -11.07 -2.02
C SER A 50 -7.87 -10.18 -0.96
N LEU A 51 -8.65 -9.35 -0.25
CA LEU A 51 -8.12 -8.45 0.79
C LEU A 51 -7.43 -9.25 1.90
N TYR A 52 -8.08 -10.31 2.37
CA TYR A 52 -7.54 -11.17 3.42
C TYR A 52 -6.35 -12.02 2.95
N ASP A 53 -6.21 -12.26 1.63
CA ASP A 53 -5.03 -12.91 1.06
C ASP A 53 -3.79 -11.98 1.05
N HIS A 54 -4.00 -10.66 1.00
CA HIS A 54 -2.91 -9.68 0.95
C HIS A 54 -2.54 -9.07 2.30
N VAL A 55 -3.47 -9.10 3.26
CA VAL A 55 -3.31 -8.45 4.56
C VAL A 55 -3.64 -9.44 5.68
N PRO A 56 -2.67 -9.75 6.57
CA PRO A 56 -2.90 -10.72 7.64
C PRO A 56 -3.81 -10.15 8.75
N ASN A 57 -3.76 -8.84 9.03
CA ASN A 57 -4.60 -8.17 10.03
C ASN A 57 -4.58 -6.64 9.83
N LYS A 58 -5.44 -5.92 10.58
CA LYS A 58 -5.56 -4.46 10.53
C LYS A 58 -4.23 -3.77 10.84
N ASP A 59 -3.52 -4.23 11.86
CA ASP A 59 -2.27 -3.61 12.30
C ASP A 59 -1.20 -3.66 11.21
N ALA A 60 -1.00 -4.81 10.57
CA ALA A 60 -0.04 -4.97 9.48
C ALA A 60 -0.37 -4.12 8.24
N LEU A 61 -1.65 -3.80 8.03
CA LEU A 61 -2.05 -2.86 6.99
C LEU A 61 -1.76 -1.42 7.39
N LEU A 62 -2.07 -1.04 8.63
CA LEU A 62 -1.75 0.28 9.16
C LEU A 62 -0.24 0.53 9.21
N ASP A 63 0.55 -0.49 9.52
CA ASP A 63 2.01 -0.45 9.42
C ASP A 63 2.45 -0.18 7.97
N GLY A 64 1.84 -0.86 7.00
CA GLY A 64 2.10 -0.61 5.58
C GLY A 64 1.70 0.79 5.11
N VAL A 65 0.60 1.33 5.65
CA VAL A 65 0.16 2.71 5.41
C VAL A 65 1.16 3.70 6.00
N ALA A 66 1.61 3.49 7.24
CA ALA A 66 2.61 4.32 7.88
C ALA A 66 3.94 4.29 7.11
N GLU A 67 4.36 3.10 6.66
CA GLU A 67 5.56 2.93 5.84
C GLU A 67 5.47 3.74 4.54
N ALA A 68 4.34 3.69 3.83
CA ALA A 68 4.13 4.44 2.60
C ALA A 68 4.16 5.96 2.82
N LEU A 69 3.53 6.44 3.90
CA LEU A 69 3.52 7.85 4.28
C LEU A 69 4.91 8.37 4.63
N ILE A 70 5.64 7.61 5.46
CA ILE A 70 6.99 8.00 5.87
C ILE A 70 7.94 7.94 4.66
N ALA A 71 7.86 6.92 3.81
CA ALA A 71 8.66 6.84 2.59
C ALA A 71 8.39 8.02 1.65
N GLY A 72 7.13 8.42 1.49
CA GLY A 72 6.76 9.60 0.70
C GLY A 72 7.34 10.90 1.26
N LEU A 73 7.22 11.10 2.58
CA LEU A 73 7.81 12.27 3.25
C LEU A 73 9.34 12.27 3.16
N ALA A 74 9.96 11.12 3.38
CA ALA A 74 11.40 10.92 3.34
C ALA A 74 11.97 11.27 1.96
N ALA A 75 11.31 10.81 0.89
CA ALA A 75 11.64 11.16 -0.48
C ALA A 75 11.54 12.67 -0.74
N GLN A 76 10.56 13.35 -0.14
CA GLN A 76 10.37 14.79 -0.30
C GLN A 76 11.42 15.64 0.44
N VAL A 77 11.89 15.17 1.60
CA VAL A 77 12.89 15.90 2.42
C VAL A 77 14.32 15.42 2.21
N GLY A 78 14.54 14.45 1.31
CA GLY A 78 15.86 13.94 0.94
C GLY A 78 16.55 13.11 2.03
N VAL A 79 15.77 12.52 2.95
CA VAL A 79 16.30 11.60 3.97
C VAL A 79 16.05 10.16 3.53
N PRO A 80 17.04 9.25 3.63
CA PRO A 80 16.79 7.84 3.38
C PRO A 80 15.92 7.26 4.51
N TYR A 81 14.88 6.51 4.14
CA TYR A 81 14.07 5.71 5.08
C TYR A 81 14.48 4.24 4.97
N ASP A 82 14.91 3.65 6.08
CA ASP A 82 15.44 2.29 6.17
C ASP A 82 14.42 1.24 6.64
N GLY A 83 13.14 1.64 6.79
CA GLY A 83 12.03 0.73 7.09
C GLY A 83 11.31 0.98 8.41
N GLY A 84 11.70 1.97 9.21
CA GLY A 84 10.96 2.42 10.41
C GLY A 84 10.78 1.35 11.50
N PRO A 85 10.03 1.66 12.59
CA PRO A 85 9.86 0.74 13.71
C PRO A 85 9.03 -0.49 13.27
N GLY A 86 9.71 -1.57 12.88
CA GLY A 86 9.13 -2.81 12.33
C GLY A 86 9.93 -3.51 11.23
N GLY A 87 11.09 -3.00 10.79
CA GLY A 87 11.84 -3.62 9.68
C GLY A 87 12.45 -5.01 10.00
N PRO A 88 12.74 -5.88 9.00
CA PRO A 88 12.14 -6.04 7.67
C PRO A 88 11.25 -7.30 7.61
N ARG A 89 10.10 -7.22 6.92
CA ARG A 89 9.47 -8.42 6.33
C ARG A 89 9.73 -8.44 4.83
N ARG A 90 11.00 -8.69 4.45
CA ARG A 90 11.31 -9.19 3.11
C ARG A 90 10.65 -10.57 2.95
N THR A 91 9.39 -10.61 2.53
CA THR A 91 8.78 -11.83 2.02
C THR A 91 8.99 -11.83 0.52
N GLY A 92 9.74 -12.82 0.04
CA GLY A 92 10.43 -12.77 -1.25
C GLY A 92 9.55 -12.59 -2.48
N ALA A 93 10.03 -11.72 -3.37
CA ALA A 93 10.10 -11.95 -4.80
C ALA A 93 11.40 -11.27 -5.27
N GLY A 94 12.24 -11.99 -6.04
CA GLY A 94 13.66 -11.68 -6.32
C GLY A 94 13.92 -10.34 -7.04
N GLY A 95 15.15 -9.89 -7.23
CA GLY A 95 16.48 -10.46 -7.06
C GLY A 95 17.41 -9.61 -7.96
N GLN A 96 18.63 -9.32 -7.49
CA GLN A 96 19.71 -8.59 -8.20
C GLN A 96 19.37 -7.09 -8.37
N GLU A 97 20.15 -6.09 -7.98
CA GLU A 97 21.60 -5.86 -7.97
C GLU A 97 21.96 -4.90 -6.83
N ALA A 98 23.11 -5.13 -6.19
CA ALA A 98 24.06 -4.06 -5.84
C ALA A 98 25.33 -4.72 -5.27
N ALA A 99 26.07 -5.37 -6.17
CA ALA A 99 27.50 -5.47 -6.00
C ALA A 99 28.09 -4.11 -6.39
N ALA A 100 28.57 -3.35 -5.42
CA ALA A 100 29.53 -2.26 -5.64
C ALA A 100 30.14 -1.84 -4.30
N ALA A 101 31.18 -2.56 -3.87
CA ALA A 101 32.43 -2.03 -3.30
C ALA A 101 33.31 -3.20 -2.86
#